data_AF-A0A957YIC2-F1
#
_entry.id   AF-A0A957YIC2-F1
#
_cell.length_a   1.000
_cell.length_b   1.000
_cell.length_c   1.000
_cell.angle_alpha   90.00
_cell.angle_beta   90.00
_cell.angle_gamma   90.00
#
_symmetry.space_group_name_H-M   'P 1'
#
loop_
_entity.id
_entity.type
_entity.pdbx_description
1 polymer ?
#
loop_
_entity_poly.entity_id
_entity_poly.type
_entity_poly.pdbx_seq_one_letter_code
_entity_poly.pdbx_strand_id
1 'polypeptide(L)'
;MSYIPQVYRKYDLLFTPRLISKLRGLRNPEWTELVDRLDSLPETHPDTIAFSMMMIKLSGCLTCEMDSYRAQRGCAACAQNTIASFKGSDAQLLKRYEKTRATVAQHYSDQDLQQAA
;
A
#
# COMPACT_ATOMS: atom_id res chain seq x y z
N MET A 1 9.90 32.69 -13.60
CA MET A 1 10.07 31.28 -14.00
C MET A 1 10.48 30.49 -12.77
N SER A 2 9.55 29.70 -12.28
CA SER A 2 9.53 29.09 -10.94
C SER A 2 10.64 28.06 -10.77
N TYR A 3 11.59 28.34 -9.87
CA TYR A 3 12.61 27.38 -9.43
C TYR A 3 11.97 26.46 -8.39
N ILE A 4 11.24 25.43 -8.84
CA ILE A 4 10.88 24.31 -7.96
C ILE A 4 12.14 23.42 -7.90
N PRO A 5 12.82 23.30 -6.75
CA PRO A 5 13.98 22.45 -6.61
C PRO A 5 13.64 21.02 -7.04
N GLN A 6 14.56 20.35 -7.75
CA GLN A 6 14.41 18.95 -8.21
C GLN A 6 14.06 17.95 -7.10
N VAL A 7 14.16 18.36 -5.84
CA VAL A 7 13.79 17.59 -4.64
C VAL A 7 12.35 17.07 -4.73
N TYR A 8 11.41 17.76 -5.39
CA TYR A 8 9.99 17.36 -5.42
C TYR A 8 9.60 16.35 -6.50
N ARG A 9 10.54 15.81 -7.29
CA ARG A 9 10.20 15.21 -8.59
C ARG A 9 9.57 13.80 -8.55
N LYS A 10 9.47 13.12 -7.41
CA LYS A 10 8.89 11.76 -7.37
C LYS A 10 8.53 11.23 -5.97
N TYR A 11 7.80 12.02 -5.18
CA TYR A 11 7.23 11.51 -3.94
C TYR A 11 5.76 11.20 -4.13
N ASP A 12 5.43 9.90 -4.17
CA ASP A 12 4.06 9.47 -3.91
C ASP A 12 3.81 9.76 -2.43
N LEU A 13 2.88 10.66 -2.09
CA LEU A 13 2.62 10.99 -0.69
C LEU A 13 2.11 9.77 0.12
N LEU A 14 1.44 8.84 -0.58
CA LEU A 14 0.90 7.61 -0.05
C LEU A 14 1.45 6.41 -0.82
N PHE A 15 1.38 5.23 -0.23
CA PHE A 15 1.68 4.00 -0.95
C PHE A 15 0.74 3.84 -2.16
N THR A 16 1.32 3.61 -3.34
CA THR A 16 0.59 3.42 -4.61
C THR A 16 0.65 1.97 -5.08
N PRO A 17 -0.37 1.47 -5.81
CA PRO A 17 -0.38 0.11 -6.37
C PRO A 17 0.87 -0.27 -7.18
N ARG A 18 1.51 0.70 -7.85
CA ARG A 18 2.73 0.50 -8.64
C ARG A 18 3.93 0.01 -7.83
N LEU A 19 3.89 0.20 -6.51
CA LEU A 19 4.93 -0.26 -5.60
C LEU A 19 4.75 -1.71 -5.16
N ILE A 20 3.63 -2.37 -5.51
CA ILE A 20 3.33 -3.76 -5.11
C ILE A 20 4.41 -4.72 -5.63
N SER A 21 4.76 -4.65 -6.92
CA SER A 21 5.87 -5.44 -7.49
C SER A 21 7.20 -5.32 -6.74
N LYS A 22 7.45 -4.19 -6.06
CA LYS A 22 8.69 -3.95 -5.29
C LYS A 22 8.71 -4.67 -3.95
N LEU A 23 7.60 -5.25 -3.52
CA LEU A 23 7.48 -6.02 -2.27
C LEU A 23 7.67 -7.52 -2.46
N ARG A 24 7.87 -7.96 -3.70
CA ARG A 24 8.09 -9.36 -4.06
C ARG A 24 9.36 -9.90 -3.39
N GLY A 25 9.29 -11.13 -2.87
CA GLY A 25 10.47 -11.83 -2.31
C GLY A 25 10.98 -11.29 -0.98
N LEU A 26 10.25 -10.37 -0.31
CA LEU A 26 10.63 -9.86 1.01
C LEU A 26 10.33 -10.80 2.17
N ARG A 27 9.46 -11.80 1.94
CA ARG A 27 8.89 -12.71 2.94
C ARG A 27 8.70 -14.11 2.35
N ASN A 28 7.97 -14.97 3.06
CA ASN A 28 7.69 -16.34 2.64
C ASN A 28 7.02 -16.46 1.24
N PRO A 29 6.94 -17.68 0.70
CA PRO A 29 6.30 -17.92 -0.60
C PRO A 29 4.85 -17.44 -0.68
N GLU A 30 4.06 -17.59 0.39
CA GLU A 30 2.66 -17.12 0.44
C GLU A 30 2.54 -15.61 0.22
N TRP A 31 3.45 -14.83 0.81
CA TRP A 31 3.53 -13.39 0.56
C TRP A 31 3.85 -13.08 -0.90
N THR A 32 4.76 -13.83 -1.49
CA THR A 32 5.15 -13.64 -2.90
C THR A 32 3.97 -13.96 -3.83
N GLU A 33 3.21 -15.02 -3.56
CA GLU A 33 2.00 -15.36 -4.30
C GLU A 33 0.93 -14.26 -4.21
N LEU A 34 0.72 -13.69 -3.02
CA LEU A 34 -0.18 -12.56 -2.84
C LEU A 34 0.27 -11.34 -3.67
N VAL A 35 1.56 -10.99 -3.61
CA VAL A 35 2.11 -9.86 -4.36
C VAL A 35 1.97 -10.09 -5.87
N ASP A 36 2.34 -11.28 -6.36
CA ASP A 36 2.27 -11.63 -7.79
C ASP A 36 0.82 -11.59 -8.29
N ARG A 37 -0.14 -12.08 -7.49
CA ARG A 37 -1.57 -11.97 -7.81
C ARG A 37 -2.02 -10.51 -7.91
N LEU A 38 -1.69 -9.68 -6.92
CA LEU A 38 -2.11 -8.28 -6.89
C LEU A 38 -1.47 -7.43 -8.00
N ASP A 39 -0.22 -7.72 -8.36
CA ASP A 39 0.49 -7.02 -9.44
C ASP A 39 -0.14 -7.31 -10.82
N SER A 40 -0.80 -8.47 -10.97
CA SER A 40 -1.54 -8.82 -12.20
C SER A 40 -2.91 -8.14 -12.32
N LEU A 41 -3.44 -7.56 -11.24
CA LEU A 41 -4.76 -6.94 -11.21
C LEU A 41 -4.70 -5.46 -11.59
N PRO A 42 -5.79 -4.88 -12.13
CA PRO A 42 -5.90 -3.44 -12.33
C PRO A 42 -5.67 -2.64 -11.05
N GLU A 43 -5.08 -1.44 -11.16
CA GLU A 43 -4.87 -0.53 -10.02
C GLU A 43 -6.18 -0.18 -9.29
N THR A 44 -7.32 -0.22 -10.01
CA THR A 44 -8.67 0.07 -9.50
C THR A 44 -9.39 -1.15 -8.94
N HIS A 45 -8.79 -2.33 -9.00
CA HIS A 45 -9.41 -3.55 -8.47
C HIS A 45 -9.55 -3.44 -6.94
N PRO A 46 -10.70 -3.83 -6.34
CA PRO A 46 -10.93 -3.72 -4.90
C PRO A 46 -9.82 -4.37 -4.06
N ASP A 47 -9.30 -5.52 -4.48
CA ASP A 47 -8.18 -6.20 -3.81
C ASP A 47 -6.88 -5.38 -3.80
N THR A 48 -6.57 -4.71 -4.91
CA THR A 48 -5.38 -3.86 -5.06
C THR A 48 -5.52 -2.60 -4.20
N ILE A 49 -6.72 -2.03 -4.17
CA ILE A 49 -7.08 -0.90 -3.31
C ILE A 49 -6.96 -1.30 -1.84
N ALA A 50 -7.51 -2.45 -1.46
CA ALA A 50 -7.43 -2.97 -0.10
C ALA A 50 -5.99 -3.21 0.35
N PHE A 51 -5.14 -3.74 -0.51
CA PHE A 51 -3.72 -3.92 -0.21
C PHE A 51 -3.01 -2.57 -0.05
N SER A 52 -3.27 -1.62 -0.94
CA SER A 52 -2.72 -0.27 -0.85
C SER A 52 -3.15 0.43 0.45
N MET A 53 -4.42 0.30 0.83
CA MET A 53 -4.95 0.83 2.08
C MET A 53 -4.31 0.17 3.31
N MET A 54 -4.07 -1.14 3.27
CA MET A 54 -3.32 -1.84 4.32
C MET A 54 -1.91 -1.26 4.43
N MET A 55 -1.20 -1.08 3.31
CA MET A 55 0.16 -0.54 3.30
C MET A 55 0.25 0.90 3.77
N ILE A 56 -0.74 1.75 3.42
CA ILE A 56 -0.87 3.12 3.92
C ILE A 56 -0.94 3.14 5.44
N LYS A 57 -1.81 2.29 6.03
CA LYS A 57 -1.96 2.18 7.48
C LYS A 57 -0.72 1.60 8.15
N LEU A 58 -0.15 0.54 7.58
CA LEU A 58 0.99 -0.18 8.16
C LEU A 58 2.29 0.64 8.12
N SER A 59 2.51 1.38 7.03
CA SER A 59 3.71 2.23 6.85
C SER A 59 3.56 3.60 7.49
N GLY A 60 2.38 3.95 8.01
CA GLY A 60 2.10 5.26 8.58
C GLY A 60 2.17 6.40 7.55
N CYS A 61 1.76 6.16 6.30
CA CYS A 61 1.88 7.15 5.23
C CYS A 61 1.13 8.45 5.54
N LEU A 62 0.01 8.37 6.27
CA LEU A 62 -0.81 9.54 6.63
C LEU A 62 -0.11 10.51 7.60
N THR A 63 0.98 10.10 8.25
CA THR A 63 1.80 10.94 9.13
C THR A 63 3.21 11.16 8.56
N CYS A 64 3.38 10.97 7.25
CA CYS A 64 4.64 11.18 6.57
C CYS A 64 4.73 12.61 6.05
N GLU A 65 5.57 13.42 6.69
CA GLU A 65 5.83 14.81 6.30
C GLU A 65 7.02 14.89 5.33
N MET A 66 7.04 15.91 4.47
CA MET A 66 8.01 16.04 3.36
C MET A 66 9.47 16.14 3.81
N ASP A 67 9.70 16.68 5.01
CA ASP A 67 11.02 16.81 5.65
C ASP A 67 11.42 15.54 6.44
N SER A 68 10.50 14.59 6.64
CA SER A 68 10.78 13.39 7.40
C SER A 68 11.82 12.51 6.68
N TYR A 69 12.65 11.82 7.47
CA TYR A 69 13.62 10.84 6.95
C TYR A 69 12.96 9.79 6.04
N ARG A 70 11.70 9.43 6.33
CA ARG A 70 10.91 8.48 5.52
C ARG A 70 10.59 9.04 4.13
N ALA A 71 10.17 10.31 4.05
CA ALA A 71 9.89 10.96 2.77
C ALA A 71 11.15 11.05 1.92
N GLN A 72 12.27 11.50 2.51
CA GLN A 72 13.56 11.62 1.82
C GLN A 72 14.08 10.28 1.27
N ARG A 73 13.83 9.16 1.96
CA ARG A 73 14.26 7.82 1.53
C ARG A 73 13.42 7.22 0.39
N GLY A 74 12.23 7.76 0.16
CA GLY A 74 11.31 7.33 -0.90
C GLY A 74 10.37 6.18 -0.51
N CYS A 75 9.15 6.20 -1.07
CA CYS A 75 8.06 5.30 -0.66
C CYS A 75 8.32 3.83 -0.93
N ALA A 76 9.03 3.49 -2.02
CA ALA A 76 9.44 2.11 -2.28
C ALA A 76 10.31 1.55 -1.15
N ALA A 77 11.36 2.29 -0.75
CA ALA A 77 12.25 1.89 0.33
C ALA A 77 11.54 1.87 1.68
N CYS A 78 10.64 2.83 1.94
CA CYS A 78 9.81 2.86 3.13
C CYS A 78 8.92 1.61 3.22
N ALA A 79 8.20 1.27 2.15
CA ALA A 79 7.31 0.13 2.10
C ALA A 79 8.05 -1.21 2.24
N GLN A 80 9.19 -1.36 1.54
CA GLN A 80 10.06 -2.53 1.69
C GLN A 80 10.55 -2.69 3.12
N ASN A 81 11.01 -1.60 3.75
CA ASN A 81 11.45 -1.62 5.14
C ASN A 81 10.31 -1.95 6.11
N THR A 82 9.11 -1.41 5.90
CA THR A 82 7.92 -1.74 6.70
C THR A 82 7.63 -3.23 6.67
N ILE A 83 7.64 -3.86 5.50
CA ILE A 83 7.42 -5.30 5.37
C ILE A 83 8.58 -6.11 5.94
N ALA A 84 9.83 -5.75 5.63
CA ALA A 84 11.01 -6.47 6.13
C ALA A 84 11.12 -6.42 7.66
N SER A 85 10.83 -5.27 8.27
CA SER A 85 10.92 -5.07 9.73
C SER A 85 9.66 -5.44 10.51
N PHE A 86 8.61 -5.89 9.82
CA PHE A 86 7.36 -6.30 10.46
C PHE A 86 7.60 -7.45 11.46
N LYS A 87 7.37 -7.20 12.76
CA LYS A 87 7.70 -8.14 13.84
C LYS A 87 6.77 -9.36 13.94
N GLY A 88 5.63 -9.34 13.25
CA GLY A 88 4.69 -10.45 13.26
C GLY A 88 5.00 -11.50 12.18
N SER A 89 4.23 -12.58 12.21
CA SER A 89 4.33 -13.62 11.17
C SER A 89 3.70 -13.17 9.85
N ASP A 90 4.08 -13.84 8.77
CA ASP A 90 3.55 -13.56 7.43
C ASP A 90 2.03 -13.82 7.40
N ALA A 91 1.54 -14.86 8.10
CA ALA A 91 0.11 -15.08 8.31
C ALA A 91 -0.61 -13.89 8.98
N GLN A 92 0.05 -13.16 9.89
CA GLN A 92 -0.52 -11.94 10.48
C GLN A 92 -0.53 -10.75 9.49
N LEU A 93 0.37 -10.71 8.51
CA LEU A 93 0.29 -9.74 7.39
C LEU A 93 -0.88 -10.07 6.48
N LEU A 94 -1.01 -11.33 6.07
CA LEU A 94 -2.13 -11.80 5.25
C LEU A 94 -3.46 -11.53 5.96
N LYS A 95 -3.57 -11.81 7.26
CA LYS A 95 -4.78 -11.49 8.04
C LYS A 95 -5.11 -10.00 8.07
N ARG A 96 -4.10 -9.12 8.11
CA ARG A 96 -4.32 -7.65 8.02
C ARG A 96 -4.83 -7.25 6.64
N TYR A 97 -4.29 -7.87 5.59
CA TYR A 97 -4.78 -7.69 4.23
C TYR A 97 -6.24 -8.10 4.12
N GLU A 98 -6.58 -9.32 4.54
CA GLU A 98 -7.95 -9.85 4.54
C GLU A 98 -8.94 -8.96 5.30
N LYS A 99 -8.54 -8.48 6.49
CA LYS A 99 -9.36 -7.54 7.27
C LYS A 99 -9.62 -6.25 6.49
N THR A 100 -8.60 -5.72 5.82
CA THR A 100 -8.74 -4.48 5.03
C THR A 100 -9.58 -4.73 3.78
N ARG A 101 -9.45 -5.90 3.15
CA ARG A 101 -10.27 -6.33 2.00
C ARG A 101 -11.74 -6.42 2.38
N ALA A 102 -12.07 -6.97 3.55
CA ALA A 102 -13.43 -6.99 4.06
C ALA A 102 -14.01 -5.58 4.29
N THR A 103 -13.21 -4.66 4.86
CA THR A 103 -13.63 -3.26 5.02
C THR A 103 -13.90 -2.58 3.68
N VAL A 104 -13.02 -2.77 2.69
CA VAL A 104 -13.22 -2.22 1.35
C VAL A 104 -14.48 -2.80 0.70
N ALA A 105 -14.70 -4.11 0.79
CA ALA A 105 -15.90 -4.76 0.26
C ALA A 105 -17.20 -4.21 0.90
N GLN A 106 -17.21 -3.99 2.21
CA GLN A 106 -18.35 -3.35 2.91
C GLN A 106 -18.64 -1.95 2.38
N HIS A 107 -17.61 -1.14 2.13
CA HIS A 107 -17.80 0.20 1.57
C HIS A 107 -18.35 0.18 0.14
N TYR A 108 -17.93 -0.78 -0.70
CA TYR A 108 -18.50 -0.93 -2.04
C TYR A 108 -19.98 -1.33 -1.98
N SER A 109 -20.36 -2.28 -1.12
CA SER A 109 -21.77 -2.65 -0.96
C SER A 109 -22.63 -1.50 -0.44
N ASP A 110 -22.09 -0.68 0.48
CA ASP A 110 -22.81 0.50 0.99
C ASP A 110 -22.95 1.60 -0.08
N GLN A 111 -21.94 1.76 -0.96
CA GLN A 111 -22.03 2.68 -2.09
C GLN A 111 -23.08 2.25 -3.12
N ASP A 112 -23.19 0.96 -3.41
CA ASP A 112 -24.23 0.44 -4.30
C ASP A 112 -25.64 0.70 -3.74
N LEU A 113 -25.81 0.59 -2.42
CA LEU A 113 -27.07 0.93 -1.73
C LEU A 113 -27.37 2.43 -1.75
N GLN A 114 -26.35 3.29 -1.61
CA GLN A 114 -26.51 4.75 -1.68
C GLN A 114 -26.74 5.26 -3.10
N GLN A 115 -26.26 4.56 -4.13
CA GLN A 115 -26.54 4.90 -5.53
C GLN A 115 -27.92 4.41 -6.02
N ALA A 116 -28.53 3.45 -5.32
CA ALA A 116 -29.85 2.92 -5.62
C ALA A 116 -31.01 3.62 -4.88
N ALA A 117 -30.71 4.56 -3.98
CA ALA A 117 -31.67 5.34 -3.18
C ALA A 117 -31.79 6.78 -3.70
#